data_AF-A0AAU1KRD0-F1
#
_entry.id   AF-A0AAU1KRD0-F1
#
_cell.length_a   1.000
_cell.length_b   1.000
_cell.length_c   1.000
_cell.angle_alpha   90.00
_cell.angle_beta   90.00
_cell.angle_gamma   90.00
#
_symmetry.space_group_name_H-M   'P 1'
#
loop_
_entity.id
_entity.type
_entity.pdbx_description
1 polymer ?
#
loop_
_entity_poly.entity_id
_entity_poly.type
_entity_poly.pdbx_seq_one_letter_code
_entity_poly.pdbx_strand_id
1 'polypeptide(L)'
;MRVLLGMCADDSRAAVALAVPFLIRIAADPHHPHRAAVLGGLAAPARARYFGVASRDELLLHRSGPQHEVLDGYDEYGVEVTGYPAGWSVAAARAAITAGAPLLLPLLDDSDPAVRIDASYALATAADPGHTLRAAFATRFAKEQGPMALAALVLATAESTRAHPHRPATAWIRDLWQDWAQVPEVRLAAAIGWLCLTDEPAPDTLHTTVDAQATEQRARAMEPLPWMAAVGGNEPGLLRCVRCMLHPEEPEPYSEDPWASGS
;
A
#
# COMPACT_ATOMS: atom_id res chain seq x y z
N MET A 1 14.37 2.74 11.75
CA MET A 1 13.12 2.62 10.97
C MET A 1 11.95 3.36 11.60
N ARG A 2 11.63 3.12 12.89
CA ARG A 2 10.62 3.91 13.64
C ARG A 2 10.78 5.44 13.49
N VAL A 3 12.01 5.93 13.36
CA VAL A 3 12.31 7.36 13.13
C VAL A 3 11.94 7.84 11.71
N LEU A 4 12.15 7.04 10.65
CA LEU A 4 11.78 7.42 9.27
C LEU A 4 10.25 7.36 9.09
N LEU A 5 9.63 6.33 9.66
CA LEU A 5 8.17 6.20 9.73
C LEU A 5 7.56 7.33 10.57
N GLY A 6 8.19 7.67 11.70
CA GLY A 6 7.84 8.80 12.55
C GLY A 6 7.97 10.14 11.80
N MET A 7 9.04 10.38 11.07
CA MET A 7 9.18 11.61 10.26
C MET A 7 8.15 11.72 9.13
N CYS A 8 7.69 10.60 8.57
CA CYS A 8 6.57 10.60 7.61
C CYS A 8 5.21 10.82 8.30
N ALA A 9 5.10 10.44 9.58
CA ALA A 9 3.94 10.68 10.43
C ALA A 9 3.87 12.12 10.94
N ASP A 10 5.03 12.73 11.24
CA ASP A 10 5.20 14.09 11.79
C ASP A 10 5.31 15.16 10.68
N ASP A 11 4.75 14.89 9.49
CA ASP A 11 4.73 15.80 8.33
C ASP A 11 6.11 16.40 7.96
N SER A 12 7.17 15.60 8.09
CA SER A 12 8.54 15.91 7.61
C SER A 12 8.90 15.08 6.36
N ARG A 13 7.94 14.87 5.46
CA ARG A 13 8.09 13.99 4.29
C ARG A 13 9.11 14.53 3.29
N ALA A 14 9.32 15.84 3.20
CA ALA A 14 10.29 16.46 2.30
C ALA A 14 11.72 15.95 2.53
N ALA A 15 12.14 15.83 3.80
CA ALA A 15 13.46 15.30 4.13
C ALA A 15 13.59 13.82 3.72
N VAL A 16 12.52 13.04 3.90
CA VAL A 16 12.50 11.61 3.53
C VAL A 16 12.48 11.44 2.01
N ALA A 17 11.71 12.26 1.29
CA ALA A 17 11.65 12.26 -0.17
C ALA A 17 13.03 12.48 -0.80
N LEU A 18 13.82 13.43 -0.26
CA LEU A 18 15.19 13.67 -0.70
C LEU A 18 16.15 12.51 -0.36
N ALA A 19 15.85 11.72 0.67
CA ALA A 19 16.65 10.55 1.05
C ALA A 19 16.39 9.31 0.19
N VAL A 20 15.23 9.22 -0.49
CA VAL A 20 14.80 8.03 -1.26
C VAL A 20 15.88 7.46 -2.19
N PRO A 21 16.63 8.25 -3.00
CA PRO A 21 17.68 7.71 -3.86
C PRO A 21 18.79 6.96 -3.11
N PHE A 22 19.13 7.43 -1.90
CA PHE A 22 20.14 6.80 -1.05
C PHE A 22 19.57 5.54 -0.38
N LEU A 23 18.32 5.60 0.07
CA LEU A 23 17.62 4.46 0.66
C LEU A 23 17.48 3.30 -0.34
N ILE A 24 17.20 3.59 -1.62
CA ILE A 24 17.15 2.57 -2.68
C ILE A 24 18.50 1.84 -2.83
N ARG A 25 19.61 2.58 -2.80
CA ARG A 25 20.96 1.97 -2.88
C ARG A 25 21.26 1.09 -1.68
N ILE A 26 20.86 1.52 -0.48
CA ILE A 26 21.01 0.74 0.74
C ILE A 26 20.13 -0.52 0.71
N ALA A 27 18.90 -0.43 0.21
CA ALA A 27 18.00 -1.57 0.08
C ALA A 27 18.49 -2.58 -0.98
N ALA A 28 19.11 -2.10 -2.05
CA ALA A 28 19.62 -2.93 -3.14
C ALA A 28 20.97 -3.62 -2.81
N ASP A 29 21.68 -3.19 -1.76
CA ASP A 29 22.92 -3.83 -1.33
C ASP A 29 22.61 -5.09 -0.49
N PRO A 30 22.90 -6.30 -0.98
CA PRO A 30 22.61 -7.54 -0.27
C PRO A 30 23.42 -7.69 1.02
N HIS A 31 24.54 -6.96 1.16
CA HIS A 31 25.42 -7.02 2.32
C HIS A 31 25.09 -5.96 3.37
N HIS A 32 24.18 -5.02 3.07
CA HIS A 32 23.88 -3.96 4.01
C HIS A 32 22.99 -4.47 5.16
N PRO A 33 23.41 -4.31 6.44
CA PRO A 33 22.72 -4.91 7.60
C PRO A 33 21.30 -4.35 7.83
N HIS A 34 20.98 -3.22 7.19
CA HIS A 34 19.68 -2.56 7.30
C HIS A 34 18.83 -2.63 6.02
N ARG A 35 19.20 -3.45 5.02
CA ARG A 35 18.54 -3.46 3.70
C ARG A 35 17.02 -3.66 3.79
N ALA A 36 16.58 -4.69 4.52
CA ALA A 36 15.15 -5.04 4.65
C ALA A 36 14.37 -3.93 5.38
N ALA A 37 14.94 -3.43 6.47
CA ALA A 37 14.32 -2.35 7.22
C ALA A 37 14.15 -1.10 6.33
N VAL A 38 15.19 -0.72 5.58
CA VAL A 38 15.16 0.44 4.67
C VAL A 38 14.14 0.26 3.56
N LEU A 39 14.00 -0.96 3.03
CA LEU A 39 13.03 -1.27 1.99
C LEU A 39 11.58 -1.05 2.47
N GLY A 40 11.23 -1.53 3.68
CA GLY A 40 9.90 -1.32 4.24
C GLY A 40 9.55 0.17 4.50
N GLY A 41 10.55 1.02 4.68
CA GLY A 41 10.35 2.46 4.90
C GLY A 41 10.40 3.34 3.65
N LEU A 42 11.00 2.88 2.55
CA LEU A 42 11.30 3.76 1.40
C LEU A 42 10.06 4.21 0.63
N ALA A 43 8.98 3.45 0.72
CA ALA A 43 7.74 3.70 -0.02
C ALA A 43 6.75 4.58 0.76
N ALA A 44 7.03 4.85 2.04
CA ALA A 44 6.22 5.71 2.90
C ALA A 44 6.04 7.13 2.35
N PRO A 45 7.10 7.87 1.97
CA PRO A 45 6.94 9.24 1.46
C PRO A 45 6.24 9.30 0.10
N ALA A 46 6.14 8.17 -0.62
CA ALA A 46 5.50 8.08 -1.93
C ALA A 46 3.97 7.90 -1.85
N ARG A 47 3.40 7.81 -0.64
CA ARG A 47 1.96 7.67 -0.38
C ARG A 47 1.44 8.89 0.37
N ALA A 48 0.26 9.31 -0.06
CA ALA A 48 -0.18 10.68 0.17
C ALA A 48 -1.01 10.85 1.45
N ARG A 49 -1.47 9.73 2.04
CA ARG A 49 -1.98 9.63 3.41
C ARG A 49 -1.46 8.32 3.99
N TYR A 50 -0.38 8.41 4.76
CA TYR A 50 0.40 7.23 5.13
C TYR A 50 -0.28 6.37 6.22
N PHE A 51 -1.29 6.89 6.94
CA PHE A 51 -1.86 6.18 8.09
C PHE A 51 -3.38 6.25 8.20
N GLY A 52 -3.97 5.11 8.59
CA GLY A 52 -5.32 5.02 9.15
C GLY A 52 -6.48 5.08 8.17
N VAL A 53 -6.25 5.39 6.88
CA VAL A 53 -7.33 5.46 5.90
C VAL A 53 -7.49 4.14 5.15
N ALA A 54 -8.62 3.47 5.38
CA ALA A 54 -8.96 2.19 4.78
C ALA A 54 -10.14 2.25 3.80
N SER A 55 -10.53 3.45 3.33
CA SER A 55 -11.65 3.59 2.40
C SER A 55 -11.28 3.14 0.98
N ARG A 56 -12.30 2.78 0.18
CA ARG A 56 -12.13 2.38 -1.23
C ARG A 56 -11.41 3.46 -2.05
N ASP A 57 -11.72 4.72 -1.76
CA ASP A 57 -11.23 5.86 -2.54
C ASP A 57 -9.76 6.18 -2.28
N GLU A 58 -9.25 5.87 -1.08
CA GLU A 58 -7.96 6.38 -0.62
C GLU A 58 -6.89 5.31 -0.39
N LEU A 59 -7.24 4.06 -0.04
CA LEU A 59 -6.27 3.03 0.37
C LEU A 59 -5.13 2.85 -0.64
N LEU A 60 -5.46 2.82 -1.94
CA LEU A 60 -4.51 2.59 -3.04
C LEU A 60 -4.30 3.83 -3.91
N LEU A 61 -4.76 5.01 -3.46
CA LEU A 61 -4.73 6.21 -4.28
C LEU A 61 -3.36 6.88 -4.25
N HIS A 62 -2.82 7.10 -5.44
CA HIS A 62 -1.73 8.05 -5.66
C HIS A 62 -2.30 9.33 -6.27
N ARG A 63 -2.48 10.40 -5.48
CA ARG A 63 -2.72 11.70 -6.14
C ARG A 63 -1.45 12.12 -6.84
N SER A 64 -1.59 12.32 -8.14
CA SER A 64 -0.49 12.61 -9.03
C SER A 64 -0.47 14.11 -9.29
N GLY A 65 0.21 14.84 -8.40
CA GLY A 65 0.62 16.23 -8.62
C GLY A 65 -0.06 17.26 -7.70
N PRO A 66 0.57 18.44 -7.55
CA PRO A 66 -0.09 19.60 -6.97
C PRO A 66 -1.19 20.03 -7.94
N GLN A 67 -2.46 19.93 -7.53
CA GLN A 67 -3.57 20.43 -8.34
C GLN A 67 -3.37 21.94 -8.56
N HIS A 68 -3.19 22.34 -9.82
CA HIS A 68 -3.02 23.74 -10.23
C HIS A 68 -4.35 24.53 -10.29
N GLU A 69 -5.43 24.00 -9.71
CA GLU A 69 -6.78 24.56 -9.82
C GLU A 69 -7.50 24.65 -8.46
N VAL A 70 -6.76 24.83 -7.36
CA VAL A 70 -7.34 25.38 -6.13
C VAL A 70 -7.01 26.87 -6.09
N LEU A 71 -8.05 27.70 -6.05
CA LEU A 71 -8.02 29.17 -6.04
C LEU A 71 -7.15 29.78 -4.92
N ASP A 72 -6.67 28.98 -3.97
CA ASP A 72 -5.88 29.39 -2.80
C ASP A 72 -4.42 28.89 -2.79
N GLY A 73 -3.91 28.31 -3.89
CA GLY A 73 -2.47 28.05 -4.08
C GLY A 73 -1.87 26.90 -3.26
N TYR A 74 -2.69 26.14 -2.51
CA TYR A 74 -2.28 24.91 -1.83
C TYR A 74 -2.90 23.68 -2.51
N ASP A 75 -2.14 22.60 -2.58
CA ASP A 75 -2.70 21.31 -3.00
C ASP A 75 -3.63 20.74 -1.91
N GLU A 76 -4.42 19.72 -2.25
CA GLU A 76 -5.34 19.04 -1.33
C GLU A 76 -4.63 18.36 -0.14
N TYR A 77 -3.29 18.39 -0.09
CA TYR A 77 -2.46 17.85 1.00
C TYR A 77 -1.99 18.90 2.00
N GLY A 78 -2.12 20.19 1.67
CA GLY A 78 -1.66 21.28 2.53
C GLY A 78 -0.13 21.40 2.54
N VAL A 79 0.39 21.98 3.63
CA VAL A 79 1.81 22.30 3.79
C VAL A 79 2.38 21.47 4.92
N GLU A 80 3.54 20.88 4.68
CA GLU A 80 4.33 20.17 5.68
C GLU A 80 4.85 21.13 6.76
N VAL A 81 5.24 20.58 7.92
CA VAL A 81 5.92 21.34 8.99
C VAL A 81 7.21 22.00 8.47
N THR A 82 7.79 21.44 7.42
CA THR A 82 8.98 21.95 6.73
C THR A 82 8.71 23.10 5.75
N GLY A 83 7.44 23.47 5.53
CA GLY A 83 7.03 24.52 4.59
C GLY A 83 6.86 24.09 3.14
N TYR A 84 7.10 22.81 2.81
CA TYR A 84 6.90 22.27 1.47
C TYR A 84 5.44 21.84 1.24
N PRO A 85 4.87 22.01 0.04
CA PRO A 85 3.60 21.38 -0.31
C PRO A 85 3.71 19.87 -0.17
N ALA A 86 2.83 19.23 0.59
CA ALA A 86 2.94 17.80 0.86
C ALA A 86 2.82 16.94 -0.41
N GLY A 87 2.08 17.41 -1.43
CA GLY A 87 2.03 16.77 -2.74
C GLY A 87 3.36 16.81 -3.50
N TRP A 88 4.24 17.79 -3.24
CA TRP A 88 5.58 17.82 -3.81
C TRP A 88 6.43 16.66 -3.30
N SER A 89 6.45 16.42 -1.99
CA SER A 89 7.25 15.33 -1.40
C SER A 89 6.81 13.96 -1.90
N VAL A 90 5.50 13.76 -2.04
CA VAL A 90 4.93 12.54 -2.63
C VAL A 90 5.37 12.36 -4.07
N ALA A 91 5.25 13.40 -4.90
CA ALA A 91 5.68 13.35 -6.29
C ALA A 91 7.19 13.10 -6.42
N ALA A 92 8.01 13.77 -5.59
CA ALA A 92 9.46 13.62 -5.58
C ALA A 92 9.89 12.20 -5.18
N ALA A 93 9.29 11.64 -4.13
CA ALA A 93 9.54 10.27 -3.71
C ALA A 93 9.17 9.26 -4.81
N ARG A 94 7.98 9.40 -5.42
CA ARG A 94 7.55 8.53 -6.54
C ARG A 94 8.48 8.62 -7.74
N ALA A 95 8.93 9.83 -8.09
CA ALA A 95 9.90 10.03 -9.16
C ALA A 95 11.24 9.33 -8.85
N ALA A 96 11.71 9.42 -7.61
CA ALA A 96 12.93 8.74 -7.17
C ALA A 96 12.79 7.20 -7.19
N ILE A 97 11.66 6.65 -6.74
CA ILE A 97 11.38 5.20 -6.82
C ILE A 97 11.29 4.76 -8.28
N THR A 98 10.63 5.54 -9.14
CA THR A 98 10.55 5.25 -10.57
C THR A 98 11.95 5.20 -11.20
N ALA A 99 12.80 6.17 -10.91
CA ALA A 99 14.18 6.20 -11.40
C ALA A 99 15.03 5.04 -10.83
N GLY A 100 14.77 4.61 -9.60
CA GLY A 100 15.44 3.50 -8.94
C GLY A 100 14.83 2.12 -9.21
N ALA A 101 13.73 2.03 -9.96
CA ALA A 101 13.05 0.76 -10.25
C ALA A 101 13.97 -0.35 -10.78
N PRO A 102 14.97 -0.09 -11.65
CA PRO A 102 15.92 -1.12 -12.08
C PRO A 102 16.71 -1.77 -10.94
N LEU A 103 16.96 -1.07 -9.83
CA LEU A 103 17.65 -1.60 -8.65
C LEU A 103 16.70 -2.38 -7.72
N LEU A 104 15.41 -2.02 -7.71
CA LEU A 104 14.41 -2.66 -6.87
C LEU A 104 13.79 -3.90 -7.52
N LEU A 105 13.71 -3.96 -8.85
CA LEU A 105 13.14 -5.09 -9.60
C LEU A 105 13.75 -6.46 -9.24
N PRO A 106 15.09 -6.61 -9.11
CA PRO A 106 15.69 -7.88 -8.69
C PRO A 106 15.25 -8.34 -7.30
N LEU A 107 14.84 -7.43 -6.42
CA LEU A 107 14.42 -7.76 -5.05
C LEU A 107 13.07 -8.49 -5.00
N LEU A 108 12.28 -8.46 -6.08
CA LEU A 108 11.11 -9.34 -6.23
C LEU A 108 11.51 -10.83 -6.22
N ASP A 109 12.77 -11.15 -6.50
CA ASP A 109 13.31 -12.51 -6.50
C ASP A 109 14.23 -12.82 -5.33
N ASP A 110 14.24 -11.96 -4.30
CA ASP A 110 15.01 -12.23 -3.07
C ASP A 110 14.52 -13.51 -2.39
N SER A 111 15.45 -14.25 -1.78
CA SER A 111 15.15 -15.44 -0.98
C SER A 111 14.24 -15.14 0.22
N ASP A 112 14.36 -13.95 0.81
CA ASP A 112 13.58 -13.52 1.96
C ASP A 112 12.18 -13.03 1.53
N PRO A 113 11.09 -13.69 1.98
CA PRO A 113 9.73 -13.26 1.64
C PRO A 113 9.40 -11.84 2.11
N ALA A 114 9.99 -11.36 3.21
CA ALA A 114 9.75 -10.00 3.68
C ALA A 114 10.31 -8.97 2.67
N VAL A 115 11.52 -9.21 2.15
CA VAL A 115 12.11 -8.36 1.11
C VAL A 115 11.26 -8.35 -0.16
N ARG A 116 10.70 -9.49 -0.57
CA ARG A 116 9.81 -9.55 -1.74
C ARG A 116 8.52 -8.75 -1.54
N ILE A 117 7.93 -8.81 -0.34
CA ILE A 117 6.74 -8.04 0.03
C ILE A 117 7.04 -6.54 -0.02
N ASP A 118 8.12 -6.11 0.64
CA ASP A 118 8.49 -4.70 0.70
C ASP A 118 8.93 -4.16 -0.67
N ALA A 119 9.59 -4.98 -1.50
CA ALA A 119 9.91 -4.64 -2.89
C ALA A 119 8.64 -4.42 -3.73
N SER A 120 7.64 -5.30 -3.58
CA SER A 120 6.34 -5.16 -4.24
C SER A 120 5.65 -3.86 -3.80
N TYR A 121 5.67 -3.58 -2.50
CA TYR A 121 5.11 -2.36 -1.92
C TYR A 121 5.81 -1.10 -2.40
N ALA A 122 7.14 -1.10 -2.51
CA ALA A 122 7.90 0.01 -3.06
C ALA A 122 7.58 0.25 -4.54
N LEU A 123 7.69 -0.79 -5.36
CA LEU A 123 7.49 -0.72 -6.81
C LEU A 123 6.06 -0.34 -7.19
N ALA A 124 5.05 -0.66 -6.36
CA ALA A 124 3.66 -0.29 -6.61
C ALA A 124 3.46 1.22 -6.83
N THR A 125 4.30 2.05 -6.18
CA THR A 125 4.22 3.52 -6.22
C THR A 125 4.90 4.16 -7.43
N ALA A 126 5.75 3.41 -8.13
CA ALA A 126 6.49 3.89 -9.28
C ALA A 126 5.56 4.06 -10.49
N ALA A 127 5.92 4.98 -11.38
CA ALA A 127 5.27 5.08 -12.67
C ALA A 127 5.65 3.88 -13.55
N ASP A 128 4.67 3.34 -14.29
CA ASP A 128 4.87 2.18 -15.17
C ASP A 128 4.36 2.41 -16.60
N PRO A 129 4.85 3.47 -17.30
CA PRO A 129 4.38 3.78 -18.65
C PRO A 129 4.71 2.68 -19.67
N GLY A 130 5.73 1.87 -19.40
CA GLY A 130 6.16 0.75 -20.25
C GLY A 130 5.63 -0.62 -19.82
N HIS A 131 4.76 -0.70 -18.81
CA HIS A 131 4.20 -1.95 -18.28
C HIS A 131 5.25 -2.97 -17.79
N THR A 132 6.47 -2.52 -17.51
CA THR A 132 7.59 -3.37 -17.07
C THR A 132 7.38 -3.85 -15.64
N LEU A 133 6.90 -2.97 -14.75
CA LEU A 133 6.61 -3.33 -13.36
C LEU A 133 5.46 -4.33 -13.30
N ARG A 134 4.39 -4.07 -14.08
CA ARG A 134 3.25 -4.99 -14.19
C ARG A 134 3.66 -6.37 -14.71
N ALA A 135 4.51 -6.43 -15.74
CA ALA A 135 5.04 -7.69 -16.25
C ALA A 135 5.90 -8.43 -15.21
N ALA A 136 6.70 -7.69 -14.44
CA ALA A 136 7.50 -8.25 -13.35
C ALA A 136 6.63 -8.82 -12.23
N PHE A 137 5.57 -8.11 -11.82
CA PHE A 137 4.60 -8.62 -10.83
C PHE A 137 3.92 -9.89 -11.32
N ALA A 138 3.43 -9.92 -12.56
CA ALA A 138 2.80 -11.10 -13.13
C ALA A 138 3.78 -12.30 -13.20
N THR A 139 5.02 -12.06 -13.63
CA THR A 139 6.08 -13.08 -13.69
C THR A 139 6.40 -13.61 -12.29
N ARG A 140 6.46 -12.73 -11.28
CA ARG A 140 6.72 -13.14 -9.90
C ARG A 140 5.54 -13.90 -9.31
N PHE A 141 4.32 -13.45 -9.54
CA PHE A 141 3.09 -14.09 -9.06
C PHE A 141 3.00 -15.55 -9.53
N ALA A 142 3.35 -15.83 -10.79
CA ALA A 142 3.30 -17.17 -11.36
C ALA A 142 4.25 -18.20 -10.71
N LYS A 143 5.31 -17.75 -10.02
CA LYS A 143 6.30 -18.63 -9.37
C LYS A 143 6.30 -18.54 -7.84
N GLU A 144 5.59 -17.57 -7.26
CA GLU A 144 5.55 -17.36 -5.83
C GLU A 144 4.74 -18.46 -5.12
N GLN A 145 5.21 -18.87 -3.95
CA GLN A 145 4.59 -19.91 -3.13
C GLN A 145 4.09 -19.36 -1.79
N GLY A 146 4.65 -18.25 -1.32
CA GLY A 146 4.28 -17.63 -0.05
C GLY A 146 2.94 -16.89 -0.15
N PRO A 147 1.91 -17.22 0.65
CA PRO A 147 0.61 -16.56 0.60
C PRO A 147 0.67 -15.04 0.79
N MET A 148 1.51 -14.56 1.72
CA MET A 148 1.70 -13.12 1.95
C MET A 148 2.35 -12.42 0.76
N ALA A 149 3.36 -13.04 0.14
CA ALA A 149 4.02 -12.46 -1.03
C ALA A 149 3.09 -12.44 -2.25
N LEU A 150 2.25 -13.47 -2.43
CA LEU A 150 1.18 -13.46 -3.43
C LEU A 150 0.17 -12.33 -3.16
N ALA A 151 -0.31 -12.19 -1.93
CA ALA A 151 -1.22 -11.11 -1.53
C ALA A 151 -0.60 -9.72 -1.78
N ALA A 152 0.68 -9.53 -1.47
CA ALA A 152 1.42 -8.29 -1.73
C ALA A 152 1.49 -7.97 -3.23
N LEU A 153 1.72 -8.96 -4.10
CA LEU A 153 1.75 -8.77 -5.55
C LEU A 153 0.39 -8.39 -6.12
N VAL A 154 -0.70 -8.93 -5.57
CA VAL A 154 -2.07 -8.56 -5.94
C VAL A 154 -2.35 -7.10 -5.55
N LEU A 155 -2.03 -6.70 -4.32
CA LEU A 155 -2.19 -5.32 -3.86
C LEU A 155 -1.31 -4.35 -4.66
N ALA A 156 -0.06 -4.70 -4.93
CA ALA A 156 0.83 -3.90 -5.78
C ALA A 156 0.27 -3.74 -7.20
N THR A 157 -0.28 -4.80 -7.77
CA THR A 157 -0.93 -4.74 -9.08
C THR A 157 -2.18 -3.86 -9.03
N ALA A 158 -2.99 -3.95 -7.98
CA ALA A 158 -4.16 -3.11 -7.79
C ALA A 158 -3.78 -1.62 -7.67
N GLU A 159 -2.78 -1.31 -6.86
CA GLU A 159 -2.27 0.05 -6.65
C GLU A 159 -1.70 0.66 -7.93
N SER A 160 -0.86 -0.07 -8.67
CA SER A 160 -0.37 0.39 -9.98
C SER A 160 -1.50 0.51 -11.02
N THR A 161 -2.55 -0.31 -10.93
CA THR A 161 -3.75 -0.18 -11.79
C THR A 161 -4.57 1.05 -11.43
N ARG A 162 -4.61 1.43 -10.16
CA ARG A 162 -5.29 2.65 -9.72
C ARG A 162 -4.60 3.90 -10.26
N ALA A 163 -3.25 3.92 -10.25
CA ALA A 163 -2.48 5.02 -10.86
C ALA A 163 -2.57 5.04 -12.40
N HIS A 164 -2.55 3.87 -13.02
CA HIS A 164 -2.55 3.70 -14.47
C HIS A 164 -3.61 2.67 -14.88
N PRO A 165 -4.86 3.12 -15.15
CA PRO A 165 -5.99 2.23 -15.42
C PRO A 165 -5.68 1.19 -16.50
N HIS A 166 -5.88 -0.08 -16.16
CA HIS A 166 -5.57 -1.21 -17.02
C HIS A 166 -6.64 -2.29 -16.86
N ARG A 167 -7.64 -2.27 -17.75
CA ARG A 167 -8.82 -3.16 -17.68
C ARG A 167 -8.48 -4.64 -17.51
N PRO A 168 -7.46 -5.22 -18.19
CA PRO A 168 -7.12 -6.62 -17.99
C PRO A 168 -6.65 -6.93 -16.55
N ALA A 169 -5.98 -5.99 -15.88
CA ALA A 169 -5.58 -6.18 -14.49
C ALA A 169 -6.78 -6.12 -13.55
N THR A 170 -7.74 -5.21 -13.77
CA THR A 170 -8.99 -5.16 -13.00
C THR A 170 -9.79 -6.45 -13.14
N ALA A 171 -9.89 -6.99 -14.36
CA ALA A 171 -10.56 -8.27 -14.60
C ALA A 171 -9.84 -9.43 -13.90
N TRP A 172 -8.51 -9.50 -14.03
CA TRP A 172 -7.70 -10.52 -13.36
C TRP A 172 -7.84 -10.48 -11.82
N ILE A 173 -7.83 -9.29 -11.21
CA ILE A 173 -8.05 -9.14 -9.77
C ILE A 173 -9.47 -9.60 -9.39
N ARG A 174 -10.48 -9.31 -10.21
CA ARG A 174 -11.84 -9.80 -9.97
C ARG A 174 -11.90 -11.32 -9.97
N ASP A 175 -11.28 -11.95 -10.97
CA ASP A 175 -11.29 -13.41 -11.11
C ASP A 175 -10.57 -14.08 -9.92
N LEU A 176 -9.50 -13.46 -9.39
CA LEU A 176 -8.76 -13.98 -8.24
C LEU A 176 -9.58 -14.09 -6.95
N TRP A 177 -10.43 -13.10 -6.62
CA TRP A 177 -11.21 -13.20 -5.38
C TRP A 177 -12.36 -14.22 -5.51
N GLN A 178 -12.83 -14.45 -6.73
CA GLN A 178 -13.86 -15.43 -7.07
C GLN A 178 -13.32 -16.88 -7.14
N ASP A 179 -12.02 -17.05 -7.40
CA ASP A 179 -11.39 -18.36 -7.52
C ASP A 179 -11.20 -19.04 -6.15
N TRP A 180 -11.99 -20.09 -5.90
CA TRP A 180 -11.95 -20.88 -4.67
C TRP A 180 -10.68 -21.72 -4.52
N ALA A 181 -9.92 -21.94 -5.59
CA ALA A 181 -8.64 -22.65 -5.53
C ALA A 181 -7.51 -21.77 -4.98
N GLN A 182 -7.67 -20.44 -5.00
CA GLN A 182 -6.69 -19.53 -4.42
C GLN A 182 -6.70 -19.60 -2.90
N VAL A 183 -5.50 -19.38 -2.33
CA VAL A 183 -5.36 -19.24 -0.88
C VAL A 183 -6.14 -18.02 -0.38
N PRO A 184 -6.73 -18.08 0.84
CA PRO A 184 -7.62 -17.02 1.33
C PRO A 184 -7.00 -15.62 1.32
N GLU A 185 -5.70 -15.49 1.57
CA GLU A 185 -5.04 -14.19 1.65
C GLU A 185 -4.88 -13.52 0.29
N VAL A 186 -4.74 -14.31 -0.77
CA VAL A 186 -4.80 -13.83 -2.17
C VAL A 186 -6.20 -13.35 -2.50
N ARG A 187 -7.22 -14.10 -2.09
CA ARG A 187 -8.62 -13.75 -2.33
C ARG A 187 -9.02 -12.46 -1.61
N LEU A 188 -8.60 -12.29 -0.35
CA LEU A 188 -8.85 -11.07 0.44
C LEU A 188 -8.12 -9.86 -0.15
N ALA A 189 -6.84 -10.02 -0.51
CA ALA A 189 -6.08 -8.97 -1.19
C ALA A 189 -6.73 -8.59 -2.52
N ALA A 190 -7.23 -9.57 -3.28
CA ALA A 190 -7.93 -9.35 -4.54
C ALA A 190 -9.29 -8.66 -4.33
N ALA A 191 -10.05 -9.03 -3.31
CA ALA A 191 -11.32 -8.37 -2.99
C ALA A 191 -11.10 -6.89 -2.64
N ILE A 192 -10.15 -6.60 -1.73
CA ILE A 192 -9.78 -5.23 -1.36
C ILE A 192 -9.29 -4.44 -2.58
N GLY A 193 -8.37 -5.03 -3.36
CA GLY A 193 -7.84 -4.41 -4.56
C GLY A 193 -8.93 -4.12 -5.60
N TRP A 194 -9.88 -5.03 -5.81
CA TRP A 194 -11.00 -4.84 -6.72
C TRP A 194 -11.92 -3.70 -6.24
N LEU A 195 -12.28 -3.68 -4.95
CA LEU A 195 -13.10 -2.61 -4.35
C LEU A 195 -12.47 -1.22 -4.48
N CYS A 196 -11.14 -1.12 -4.45
CA CYS A 196 -10.42 0.15 -4.66
C CYS A 196 -10.34 0.58 -6.14
N LEU A 197 -10.65 -0.33 -7.07
CA LEU A 197 -10.56 -0.09 -8.52
C LEU A 197 -11.92 0.20 -9.17
N THR A 198 -13.01 0.07 -8.42
CA THR A 198 -14.37 0.16 -8.96
C THR A 198 -15.27 0.97 -8.03
N ASP A 199 -16.18 1.73 -8.64
CA ASP A 199 -17.27 2.41 -7.95
C ASP A 199 -18.54 1.51 -7.92
N GLU A 200 -18.46 0.29 -8.46
CA GLU A 200 -19.56 -0.66 -8.45
C GLU A 200 -19.93 -1.08 -7.02
N PRO A 201 -21.23 -1.29 -6.73
CA PRO A 201 -21.66 -1.86 -5.46
C PRO A 201 -21.03 -3.25 -5.28
N ALA A 202 -20.62 -3.56 -4.05
CA ALA A 202 -20.05 -4.85 -3.74
C ALA A 202 -21.14 -5.94 -3.90
N PRO A 203 -20.91 -7.00 -4.68
CA PRO A 203 -21.88 -8.09 -4.80
C PRO A 203 -22.06 -8.81 -3.46
N ASP A 204 -23.27 -9.29 -3.15
CA ASP A 204 -23.56 -10.05 -1.91
C ASP A 204 -22.62 -11.25 -1.70
N THR A 205 -22.21 -11.89 -2.81
CA THR A 205 -21.23 -12.99 -2.79
C THR A 205 -19.86 -12.54 -2.30
N LEU A 206 -19.47 -11.30 -2.59
CA LEU A 206 -18.23 -10.71 -2.09
C LEU A 206 -18.34 -10.46 -0.59
N HIS A 207 -19.44 -9.86 -0.10
CA HIS A 207 -19.68 -9.68 1.34
C HIS A 207 -19.56 -11.02 2.08
N THR A 208 -20.32 -12.02 1.66
CA THR A 208 -20.35 -13.34 2.30
C THR A 208 -18.98 -14.02 2.29
N THR A 209 -18.23 -13.89 1.18
CA THR A 209 -16.89 -14.48 1.05
C THR A 209 -15.89 -13.79 1.97
N VAL A 210 -15.88 -12.45 1.97
CA VAL A 210 -14.94 -11.65 2.76
C VAL A 210 -15.22 -11.84 4.24
N ASP A 211 -16.48 -11.80 4.69
CA ASP A 211 -16.84 -11.99 6.10
C ASP A 211 -16.44 -13.38 6.61
N ALA A 212 -16.61 -14.42 5.79
CA ALA A 212 -16.18 -15.77 6.15
C ALA A 212 -14.65 -15.92 6.23
N GLN A 213 -13.89 -15.09 5.50
CA GLN A 213 -12.44 -15.17 5.40
C GLN A 213 -11.70 -14.13 6.26
N ALA A 214 -12.29 -13.01 6.60
CA ALA A 214 -11.67 -11.95 7.39
C ALA A 214 -11.74 -12.26 8.89
N THR A 215 -11.16 -13.40 9.30
CA THR A 215 -11.07 -13.78 10.72
C THR A 215 -9.94 -13.03 11.42
N GLU A 216 -10.03 -12.83 12.74
CA GLU A 216 -8.97 -12.20 13.55
C GLU A 216 -7.61 -12.88 13.32
N GLN A 217 -7.56 -14.21 13.31
CA GLN A 217 -6.33 -14.96 13.07
C GLN A 217 -5.71 -14.62 11.70
N ARG A 218 -6.54 -14.50 10.66
CA ARG A 218 -6.06 -14.18 9.31
C ARG A 218 -5.67 -12.71 9.20
N ALA A 219 -6.40 -11.83 9.87
CA ALA A 219 -6.06 -10.42 9.97
C ALA A 219 -4.67 -10.22 10.61
N ARG A 220 -4.39 -10.93 11.71
CA ARG A 220 -3.05 -10.98 12.32
C ARG A 220 -1.98 -11.54 11.38
N ALA A 221 -2.30 -12.61 10.64
CA ALA A 221 -1.37 -13.18 9.67
C ALA A 221 -1.02 -12.21 8.52
N MET A 222 -1.95 -11.32 8.15
CA MET A 222 -1.77 -10.31 7.09
C MET A 222 -1.18 -8.99 7.59
N GLU A 223 -1.01 -8.78 8.90
CA GLU A 223 -0.37 -7.57 9.46
C GLU A 223 1.02 -7.25 8.87
N PRO A 224 1.88 -8.22 8.50
CA PRO A 224 3.15 -7.92 7.85
C PRO A 224 3.03 -7.26 6.47
N LEU A 225 1.85 -7.27 5.85
CA LEU A 225 1.62 -6.56 4.59
C LEU A 225 1.64 -5.04 4.87
N PRO A 226 2.50 -4.25 4.21
CA PRO A 226 2.61 -2.83 4.50
C PRO A 226 1.31 -2.04 4.31
N TRP A 227 0.43 -2.46 3.38
CA TRP A 227 -0.91 -1.89 3.24
C TRP A 227 -1.79 -2.09 4.48
N MET A 228 -1.74 -3.28 5.09
CA MET A 228 -2.51 -3.60 6.29
C MET A 228 -1.90 -2.93 7.52
N ALA A 229 -0.57 -2.93 7.62
CA ALA A 229 0.14 -2.23 8.69
C ALA A 229 -0.13 -0.72 8.68
N ALA A 230 -0.24 -0.09 7.50
CA ALA A 230 -0.49 1.34 7.36
C ALA A 230 -1.88 1.78 7.88
N VAL A 231 -2.89 0.92 7.74
CA VAL A 231 -4.26 1.25 8.17
C VAL A 231 -4.63 0.67 9.54
N GLY A 232 -3.83 -0.29 10.01
CA GLY A 232 -3.98 -0.88 11.34
C GLY A 232 -3.82 0.14 12.47
N GLY A 233 -4.24 -0.26 13.67
CA GLY A 233 -4.15 0.56 14.87
C GLY A 233 -4.66 -0.22 16.08
N ASN A 234 -5.77 0.23 16.66
CA ASN A 234 -6.47 -0.51 17.73
C ASN A 234 -7.12 -1.81 17.22
N GLU A 235 -7.24 -1.95 15.90
CA GLU A 235 -7.70 -3.15 15.23
C GLU A 235 -6.73 -3.56 14.10
N PRO A 236 -6.70 -4.85 13.72
CA PRO A 236 -5.95 -5.31 12.55
C PRO A 236 -6.40 -4.61 11.26
N GLY A 237 -5.44 -4.21 10.42
CA GLY A 237 -5.73 -3.43 9.22
C GLY A 237 -6.66 -4.11 8.21
N LEU A 238 -6.62 -5.45 8.12
CA LEU A 238 -7.57 -6.20 7.30
C LEU A 238 -9.02 -5.97 7.74
N LEU A 239 -9.29 -6.07 9.05
CA LEU A 239 -10.65 -5.89 9.58
C LEU A 239 -11.11 -4.45 9.39
N ARG A 240 -10.20 -3.48 9.55
CA ARG A 240 -10.49 -2.09 9.25
C ARG A 240 -10.89 -1.87 7.78
N CYS A 241 -10.14 -2.47 6.83
CA CYS A 241 -10.49 -2.43 5.41
C CYS A 241 -11.87 -3.02 5.16
N VAL A 242 -12.18 -4.18 5.74
CA VAL A 242 -13.49 -4.83 5.56
C VAL A 242 -14.61 -3.93 6.09
N ARG A 243 -14.49 -3.41 7.32
CA ARG A 243 -15.47 -2.47 7.87
C ARG A 243 -15.64 -1.25 6.97
N CYS A 244 -14.57 -0.52 6.70
CA CYS A 244 -14.64 0.75 5.96
C CYS A 244 -15.13 0.58 4.51
N MET A 245 -14.89 -0.56 3.87
CA MET A 245 -15.24 -0.77 2.46
C MET A 245 -16.56 -1.51 2.26
N LEU A 246 -16.97 -2.38 3.18
CA LEU A 246 -18.14 -3.25 3.02
C LEU A 246 -19.24 -2.97 4.03
N HIS A 247 -18.89 -2.52 5.23
CA HIS A 247 -19.85 -2.25 6.30
C HIS A 247 -19.65 -0.83 6.87
N PRO A 248 -19.71 0.23 6.03
CA PRO A 248 -19.40 1.61 6.45
C PRO A 248 -20.35 2.14 7.53
N GLU A 249 -21.50 1.51 7.73
CA GLU A 249 -22.45 1.78 8.80
C GLU A 249 -22.02 1.26 10.19
N GLU A 250 -21.06 0.32 10.25
CA GLU A 250 -20.56 -0.17 11.52
C GLU A 250 -19.69 0.91 12.21
N PRO A 251 -19.90 1.16 13.51
CA PRO A 251 -19.12 2.16 14.24
C PRO A 251 -17.65 1.73 14.37
N GLU A 252 -16.75 2.71 14.44
CA GLU A 252 -15.36 2.40 14.79
C GLU A 252 -15.30 1.77 16.20
N PRO A 253 -14.48 0.72 16.39
CA PRO A 253 -14.31 0.12 17.70
C PRO A 253 -13.78 1.18 18.68
N TYR A 254 -14.42 1.27 19.84
CA TYR A 254 -14.07 2.23 20.88
C TYR A 254 -12.55 2.16 21.15
N SER A 255 -11.84 3.26 20.93
CA SER A 255 -10.54 3.42 21.57
C SER A 255 -10.82 3.67 23.05
N GLU A 256 -10.34 2.82 23.95
CA GLU A 256 -10.17 3.26 25.34
C GLU A 256 -9.27 4.50 25.29
N ASP A 257 -9.87 5.67 25.46
CA ASP A 257 -9.10 6.91 25.59
C ASP A 257 -8.28 6.76 26.89
N PRO A 258 -6.94 6.66 26.82
CA PRO A 258 -6.11 6.44 28.00
C PRO A 258 -6.25 7.60 29.02
N TRP A 259 -6.86 8.71 28.60
CA TRP A 259 -7.07 9.93 29.38
C TRP A 259 -8.50 10.10 29.91
N ALA A 260 -9.44 9.20 29.57
CA ALA A 260 -10.83 9.29 30.05
C ALA A 260 -11.04 8.81 31.50
N SER A 261 -9.99 8.34 32.18
CA SER A 261 -10.02 7.95 33.60
C SER A 261 -9.29 8.97 34.49
N GLY A 262 -9.62 10.24 34.31
CA GLY A 262 -9.01 11.35 35.05
C GLY A 262 -9.91 12.58 35.15
N SER A 263 -11.13 12.43 35.65
CA SER A 263 -11.98 13.55 36.10
C SER A 263 -12.79 13.16 37.31
#